data_AF-A0A7K1JN32-F1
#
_entry.id   AF-A0A7K1JN32-F1
#
_cell.length_a   1.000
_cell.length_b   1.000
_cell.length_c   1.000
_cell.angle_alpha   90.00
_cell.angle_beta   90.00
_cell.angle_gamma   90.00
#
_symmetry.space_group_name_H-M   'P 1'
#
loop_
_entity.id
_entity.type
_entity.pdbx_description
1 polymer ?
#
loop_
_entity_poly.entity_id
_entity_poly.type
_entity_poly.pdbx_seq_one_letter_code
_entity_poly.pdbx_strand_id
1 'polypeptide(L)'
;MITIEHHEFRSLVKITGRTLNPLLNTITLDLVPYEATIHPYHLAFAPPLIEHATEEGRKGFQLIWEKMNFAFGLPDPSRFPILPAFTEEDRVLGSRFIKVCRRLAGYTAINCDSRLSYTVRGSTDQFDINVDFPTDEAFTGTSVAFRQLHSNQETAPFDKVKGRLFRAVQQLPNEERDSAKAVLEQWKQARGKLMSELLHTIVCRKAAPPNPPEDFPLSYSNIRPESIINTFQYGDVIHFSDEHENLRRLTENATNDAYHRYAVLLAITGLSHLYFGFALLVEAAMRVDAPAQKRQDLA
;
A
#
# COMPACT_ATOMS: atom_id res chain seq x y z
N MET A 1 11.28 23.70 -0.52
CA MET A 1 10.21 22.80 0.00
C MET A 1 9.25 23.67 0.77
N ILE A 2 7.99 23.29 0.83
CA ILE A 2 6.99 23.98 1.66
C ILE A 2 6.16 22.92 2.38
N THR A 3 5.82 23.19 3.63
CA THR A 3 4.82 22.41 4.37
C THR A 3 3.47 23.07 4.19
N ILE A 4 2.44 22.26 4.02
CA ILE A 4 1.07 22.72 3.91
C ILE A 4 0.30 22.07 5.03
N GLU A 5 -0.18 22.94 5.93
CA GLU A 5 -0.95 22.55 7.10
C GLU A 5 -2.26 23.34 7.09
N HIS A 6 -3.39 22.62 7.12
CA HIS A 6 -4.70 23.21 7.18
C HIS A 6 -5.65 22.26 7.91
N HIS A 7 -6.15 22.64 9.08
CA HIS A 7 -6.77 21.71 10.03
C HIS A 7 -5.84 20.51 10.32
N GLU A 8 -6.32 19.29 10.07
CA GLU A 8 -5.52 18.07 10.26
C GLU A 8 -4.71 17.67 9.01
N PHE A 9 -4.94 18.33 7.87
CA PHE A 9 -4.17 18.11 6.66
C PHE A 9 -2.70 18.50 6.89
N ARG A 10 -1.78 17.57 6.62
CA ARG A 10 -0.33 17.81 6.68
C ARG A 10 0.37 17.17 5.48
N SER A 11 0.97 17.99 4.64
CA SER A 11 1.74 17.54 3.47
C SER A 11 3.03 18.32 3.30
N LEU A 12 4.12 17.60 3.04
CA LEU A 12 5.38 18.20 2.58
C LEU A 12 5.45 18.11 1.06
N VAL A 13 5.68 19.25 0.40
CA VAL A 13 5.79 19.31 -1.06
C VAL A 13 7.08 20.03 -1.50
N LYS A 14 7.57 19.65 -2.68
CA LYS A 14 8.69 20.30 -3.35
C LYS A 14 8.16 21.17 -4.48
N ILE A 15 8.60 22.42 -4.51
CA ILE A 15 8.36 23.32 -5.65
C ILE A 15 9.26 22.87 -6.80
N THR A 16 8.66 22.60 -7.96
CA THR A 16 9.35 22.21 -9.19
C THR A 16 9.29 23.29 -10.27
N GLY A 17 8.35 24.22 -10.15
CA GLY A 17 8.15 25.31 -11.11
C GLY A 17 7.54 26.53 -10.44
N ARG A 18 7.78 27.71 -11.04
CA ARG A 18 7.22 28.98 -10.59
C ARG A 18 6.99 29.87 -11.80
N THR A 19 5.76 30.37 -11.93
CA THR A 19 5.38 31.33 -12.97
C THR A 19 4.79 32.57 -12.31
N LEU A 20 5.33 33.75 -12.64
CA LEU A 20 4.80 35.04 -12.20
C LEU A 20 3.96 35.65 -13.32
N ASN A 21 2.72 36.02 -13.04
CA ASN A 21 1.91 36.84 -13.92
C ASN A 21 1.85 38.28 -13.37
N PRO A 22 2.66 39.21 -13.90
CA PRO A 22 2.73 40.58 -13.38
C PRO A 22 1.46 41.39 -13.66
N LEU A 23 0.69 41.04 -14.69
CA LEU A 23 -0.56 41.75 -15.04
C LEU A 23 -1.67 41.47 -14.03
N LEU A 24 -1.70 40.24 -13.48
CA LEU A 24 -2.68 39.82 -12.48
C LEU A 24 -2.14 39.87 -11.05
N ASN A 25 -0.85 40.21 -10.88
CA ASN A 25 -0.13 40.11 -9.61
C ASN A 25 -0.30 38.72 -8.95
N THR A 26 -0.23 37.65 -9.75
CA THR A 26 -0.39 36.26 -9.28
C THR A 26 0.88 35.45 -9.45
N ILE A 27 1.13 34.51 -8.52
CA ILE A 27 2.18 33.50 -8.61
C ILE A 27 1.52 32.13 -8.70
N THR A 28 1.93 31.33 -9.68
CA THR A 28 1.58 29.92 -9.80
C THR A 28 2.81 29.09 -9.46
N LEU A 29 2.65 28.09 -8.59
CA LEU A 29 3.70 27.15 -8.20
C LEU A 29 3.34 25.76 -8.70
N ASP A 30 4.29 25.10 -9.35
CA ASP A 30 4.19 23.66 -9.64
C ASP A 30 4.77 22.90 -8.45
N LEU A 31 3.99 21.98 -7.91
CA LEU A 31 4.29 21.26 -6.68
C LEU A 31 4.25 19.75 -6.93
N VAL A 32 5.18 19.03 -6.33
CA VAL A 32 5.13 17.57 -6.24
C VAL A 32 5.18 17.15 -4.77
N PRO A 33 4.43 16.11 -4.35
CA PRO A 33 4.58 15.54 -3.01
C PRO A 33 6.04 15.17 -2.76
N TYR A 34 6.56 15.43 -1.56
CA TYR A 34 7.98 15.22 -1.27
C TYR A 34 8.37 13.75 -1.39
N GLU A 35 7.49 12.85 -0.97
CA GLU A 35 7.66 11.40 -1.16
C GLU A 35 7.61 10.96 -2.63
N ALA A 36 7.19 11.81 -3.56
CA ALA A 36 7.24 11.55 -5.00
C ALA A 36 8.58 11.95 -5.64
N THR A 37 9.47 12.63 -4.89
CA THR A 37 10.78 13.05 -5.41
C THR A 37 11.76 11.91 -5.63
N ILE A 38 11.44 10.72 -5.12
CA ILE A 38 12.19 9.48 -5.34
C ILE A 38 11.93 8.85 -6.72
N HIS A 39 10.94 9.34 -7.46
CA HIS A 39 10.58 8.79 -8.77
C HIS A 39 11.43 9.38 -9.92
N PRO A 40 11.85 8.55 -10.90
CA PRO A 40 11.71 7.10 -10.92
C PRO A 40 12.71 6.41 -9.95
N TYR A 41 12.27 5.35 -9.29
CA TYR A 41 13.16 4.50 -8.48
C TYR A 41 13.44 3.16 -9.18
N HIS A 42 14.68 2.68 -9.11
CA HIS A 42 15.03 1.40 -9.73
C HIS A 42 14.30 0.23 -9.05
N LEU A 43 13.66 -0.61 -9.86
CA LEU A 43 12.98 -1.82 -9.40
C LEU A 43 13.81 -3.06 -9.71
N ALA A 44 13.99 -3.93 -8.71
CA ALA A 44 14.65 -5.21 -8.88
C ALA A 44 13.81 -6.23 -9.69
N PHE A 45 12.49 -6.05 -9.69
CA PHE A 45 11.52 -6.87 -10.42
C PHE A 45 10.22 -6.07 -10.65
N ALA A 46 9.39 -6.52 -11.59
CA ALA A 46 8.15 -5.83 -11.96
C ALA A 46 7.15 -5.75 -10.78
N PRO A 47 6.27 -4.73 -10.74
CA PRO A 47 5.23 -4.65 -9.72
C PRO A 47 4.36 -5.92 -9.69
N PRO A 48 4.18 -6.56 -8.52
CA PRO A 48 3.36 -7.77 -8.40
C PRO A 48 1.92 -7.56 -8.86
N LEU A 49 1.41 -8.52 -9.63
CA LEU A 49 0.04 -8.56 -10.14
C LEU A 49 -0.35 -7.40 -11.06
N ILE A 50 0.63 -6.70 -11.64
CA ILE A 50 0.39 -5.58 -12.58
C ILE A 50 -0.36 -6.01 -13.84
N GLU A 51 -0.32 -7.29 -14.22
CA GLU A 51 -1.11 -7.86 -15.31
C GLU A 51 -2.61 -7.78 -15.07
N HIS A 52 -3.04 -7.64 -13.80
CA HIS A 52 -4.44 -7.44 -13.43
C HIS A 52 -4.84 -5.97 -13.35
N ALA A 53 -3.89 -5.03 -13.41
CA ALA A 53 -4.16 -3.60 -13.40
C ALA A 53 -4.85 -3.16 -14.70
N THR A 54 -5.73 -2.16 -14.60
CA THR A 54 -6.26 -1.47 -15.80
C THR A 54 -5.12 -0.76 -16.52
N GLU A 55 -5.28 -0.48 -17.81
CA GLU A 55 -4.24 0.23 -18.60
C GLU A 55 -3.84 1.56 -17.94
N GLU A 56 -4.84 2.33 -17.51
CA GLU A 56 -4.67 3.60 -16.79
C GLU A 56 -3.99 3.41 -15.42
N GLY A 57 -4.31 2.33 -14.71
CA GLY A 57 -3.80 2.03 -13.37
C GLY A 57 -2.35 1.54 -13.33
N ARG A 58 -1.79 1.07 -14.46
CA ARG A 58 -0.41 0.54 -14.51
C ARG A 58 0.64 1.54 -14.03
N LYS A 59 0.45 2.83 -14.32
CA LYS A 59 1.35 3.89 -13.84
C LYS A 59 1.28 4.01 -12.31
N GLY A 60 0.08 3.96 -11.73
CA GLY A 60 -0.12 3.95 -10.28
C GLY A 60 0.56 2.75 -9.60
N PHE A 61 0.40 1.55 -10.17
CA PHE A 61 1.08 0.34 -9.71
C PHE A 61 2.60 0.51 -9.67
N GLN A 62 3.18 1.05 -10.75
CA GLN A 62 4.61 1.34 -10.83
C GLN A 62 5.05 2.31 -9.73
N LEU A 63 4.35 3.44 -9.56
CA LEU A 63 4.72 4.46 -8.57
C LEU A 63 4.61 3.93 -7.13
N ILE A 64 3.56 3.18 -6.80
CA ILE A 64 3.45 2.59 -5.45
C ILE A 64 4.53 1.53 -5.23
N TRP A 65 4.85 0.73 -6.25
CA TRP A 65 5.89 -0.29 -6.12
C TRP A 65 7.31 0.31 -6.00
N GLU A 66 7.59 1.42 -6.69
CA GLU A 66 8.81 2.19 -6.51
C GLU A 66 8.96 2.72 -5.09
N LYS A 67 7.87 3.25 -4.51
CA LYS A 67 7.82 3.66 -3.10
C LYS A 67 8.06 2.47 -2.16
N MET A 68 7.44 1.31 -2.43
CA MET A 68 7.65 0.09 -1.64
C MET A 68 9.10 -0.38 -1.67
N ASN A 69 9.72 -0.41 -2.86
CA ASN A 69 11.10 -0.83 -3.02
C ASN A 69 12.07 0.16 -2.37
N PHE A 70 11.82 1.47 -2.51
CA PHE A 70 12.58 2.49 -1.81
C PHE A 70 12.44 2.37 -0.29
N ALA A 71 11.23 2.15 0.23
CA ALA A 71 10.98 2.06 1.67
C ALA A 71 11.64 0.81 2.29
N PHE A 72 11.40 -0.36 1.69
CA PHE A 72 11.66 -1.65 2.33
C PHE A 72 12.72 -2.51 1.65
N GLY A 73 12.97 -2.34 0.35
CA GLY A 73 13.91 -3.17 -0.41
C GLY A 73 13.57 -4.67 -0.37
N LEU A 74 12.29 -5.00 -0.51
CA LEU A 74 11.79 -6.37 -0.35
C LEU A 74 12.43 -7.34 -1.36
N PRO A 75 12.76 -8.57 -0.96
CA PRO A 75 13.31 -9.58 -1.85
C PRO A 75 12.25 -10.03 -2.87
N ASP A 76 12.70 -10.45 -4.05
CA ASP A 76 11.82 -10.97 -5.11
C ASP A 76 10.99 -12.16 -4.60
N PRO A 77 9.66 -12.02 -4.51
CA PRO A 77 8.80 -13.04 -3.93
C PRO A 77 8.71 -14.30 -4.81
N SER A 78 8.98 -14.19 -6.12
CA SER A 78 8.91 -15.30 -7.07
C SER A 78 10.05 -16.32 -6.90
N ARG A 79 11.11 -15.91 -6.20
CA ARG A 79 12.30 -16.70 -5.88
C ARG A 79 12.21 -17.43 -4.54
N PHE A 80 11.09 -17.30 -3.83
CA PHE A 80 10.87 -18.00 -2.58
C PHE A 80 10.86 -19.53 -2.80
N PRO A 81 11.47 -20.33 -1.91
CA PRO A 81 11.58 -21.77 -2.13
C PRO A 81 10.22 -22.46 -2.07
N ILE A 82 10.13 -23.58 -2.79
CA ILE A 82 9.02 -24.52 -2.66
C ILE A 82 9.03 -25.07 -1.24
N LEU A 83 7.85 -25.24 -0.65
CA LEU A 83 7.70 -25.81 0.68
C LEU A 83 7.08 -27.21 0.57
N PRO A 84 7.87 -28.30 0.63
CA PRO A 84 7.35 -29.66 0.50
C PRO A 84 6.34 -30.02 1.60
N ALA A 85 6.51 -29.44 2.79
CA ALA A 85 5.63 -29.64 3.94
C ALA A 85 4.30 -28.85 3.86
N PHE A 86 4.04 -28.14 2.76
CA PHE A 86 2.81 -27.38 2.57
C PHE A 86 1.64 -28.31 2.22
N THR A 87 0.75 -28.51 3.19
CA THR A 87 -0.36 -29.47 3.12
C THR A 87 -1.44 -29.02 2.13
N GLU A 88 -2.34 -29.93 1.76
CA GLU A 88 -3.48 -29.57 0.90
C GLU A 88 -4.38 -28.49 1.54
N GLU A 89 -4.59 -28.53 2.86
CA GLU A 89 -5.31 -27.48 3.58
C GLU A 89 -4.61 -26.12 3.45
N ASP A 90 -3.28 -26.09 3.61
CA ASP A 90 -2.50 -24.87 3.46
C ASP A 90 -2.57 -24.35 2.01
N ARG A 91 -2.58 -25.24 1.01
CA ARG A 91 -2.74 -24.92 -0.42
C ARG A 91 -4.09 -24.29 -0.73
N VAL A 92 -5.17 -24.80 -0.14
CA VAL A 92 -6.51 -24.22 -0.28
C VAL A 92 -6.54 -22.80 0.29
N LEU A 93 -5.97 -22.60 1.47
CA LEU A 93 -5.91 -21.29 2.13
C LEU A 93 -5.05 -20.30 1.33
N GLY A 94 -3.86 -20.71 0.89
CA GLY A 94 -2.96 -19.92 0.04
C GLY A 94 -3.59 -19.55 -1.30
N SER A 95 -4.25 -20.51 -1.95
CA SER A 95 -4.97 -20.28 -3.23
C SER A 95 -6.11 -19.29 -3.06
N ARG A 96 -6.85 -19.35 -1.94
CA ARG A 96 -7.89 -18.36 -1.63
C ARG A 96 -7.31 -16.97 -1.46
N PHE A 97 -6.20 -16.82 -0.74
CA PHE A 97 -5.50 -15.54 -0.56
C PHE A 97 -5.05 -14.95 -1.90
N ILE A 98 -4.39 -15.76 -2.75
CA ILE A 98 -3.95 -15.34 -4.10
C ILE A 98 -5.13 -14.90 -4.96
N LYS A 99 -6.22 -15.67 -4.97
CA LYS A 99 -7.42 -15.34 -5.75
C LYS A 99 -8.01 -13.98 -5.35
N VAL A 100 -8.04 -13.69 -4.05
CA VAL A 100 -8.54 -12.39 -3.57
C VAL A 100 -7.58 -11.26 -3.92
N CYS A 101 -6.25 -11.48 -3.82
CA CYS A 101 -5.24 -10.50 -4.25
C CYS A 101 -5.36 -10.17 -5.75
N ARG A 102 -5.45 -11.18 -6.62
CA ARG A 102 -5.62 -10.99 -8.07
C ARG A 102 -6.88 -10.20 -8.40
N ARG A 103 -7.99 -10.51 -7.72
CA ARG A 103 -9.24 -9.78 -7.89
C ARG A 103 -9.11 -8.32 -7.44
N LEU A 104 -8.54 -8.09 -6.25
CA LEU A 104 -8.34 -6.75 -5.71
C LEU A 104 -7.41 -5.90 -6.58
N ALA A 105 -6.37 -6.50 -7.17
CA ALA A 105 -5.46 -5.83 -8.10
C ALA A 105 -6.18 -5.29 -9.35
N GLY A 106 -7.32 -5.87 -9.74
CA GLY A 106 -8.14 -5.39 -10.85
C GLY A 106 -9.24 -4.40 -10.47
N TYR A 107 -9.36 -4.02 -9.20
CA TYR A 107 -10.43 -3.10 -8.78
C TYR A 107 -10.11 -1.65 -9.13
N THR A 108 -11.13 -0.92 -9.56
CA THR A 108 -11.01 0.48 -9.98
C THR A 108 -10.49 1.37 -8.86
N ALA A 109 -10.90 1.19 -7.60
CA ALA A 109 -10.39 2.02 -6.51
C ALA A 109 -8.88 1.82 -6.25
N ILE A 110 -8.31 0.64 -6.55
CA ILE A 110 -6.86 0.39 -6.48
C ILE A 110 -6.14 0.95 -7.72
N ASN A 111 -6.81 0.93 -8.87
CA ASN A 111 -6.28 1.41 -10.14
C ASN A 111 -6.54 2.91 -10.40
N CYS A 112 -7.33 3.57 -9.55
CA CYS A 112 -7.71 4.96 -9.71
C CYS A 112 -6.49 5.86 -9.50
N ASP A 113 -6.30 6.83 -10.39
CA ASP A 113 -5.38 7.93 -10.15
C ASP A 113 -6.04 8.97 -9.23
N SER A 114 -6.42 8.54 -8.03
CA SER A 114 -7.03 9.42 -7.04
C SER A 114 -6.06 10.52 -6.67
N ARG A 115 -6.51 11.76 -6.79
CA ARG A 115 -5.71 12.95 -6.54
C ARG A 115 -6.34 13.75 -5.43
N LEU A 116 -5.50 14.18 -4.49
CA LEU A 116 -5.82 15.26 -3.56
C LEU A 116 -5.26 16.55 -4.16
N SER A 117 -6.15 17.49 -4.44
CA SER A 117 -5.83 18.82 -4.94
C SER A 117 -6.29 19.86 -3.93
N TYR A 118 -5.55 20.96 -3.81
CA TYR A 118 -6.00 22.11 -3.06
C TYR A 118 -5.69 23.38 -3.84
N THR A 119 -6.56 24.38 -3.69
CA THR A 119 -6.38 25.70 -4.27
C THR A 119 -6.42 26.73 -3.15
N VAL A 120 -5.44 27.63 -3.13
CA VAL A 120 -5.41 28.78 -2.21
C VAL A 120 -5.64 30.03 -3.03
N ARG A 121 -6.73 30.77 -2.76
CA ARG A 121 -7.07 32.01 -3.48
C ARG A 121 -7.05 33.21 -2.53
N GLY A 122 -6.14 34.17 -2.75
CA GLY A 122 -6.12 35.41 -1.96
C GLY A 122 -5.52 35.23 -0.57
N SER A 123 -6.28 35.56 0.50
CA SER A 123 -5.84 35.36 1.88
C SER A 123 -5.80 33.87 2.24
N THR A 124 -5.04 33.52 3.28
CA THR A 124 -4.80 32.14 3.76
C THR A 124 -6.06 31.37 4.17
N ASP A 125 -7.24 32.01 4.16
CA ASP A 125 -8.49 31.45 4.69
C ASP A 125 -9.39 30.87 3.59
N GLN A 126 -9.06 31.07 2.30
CA GLN A 126 -9.78 30.44 1.17
C GLN A 126 -8.96 29.25 0.65
N PHE A 127 -9.10 28.12 1.34
CA PHE A 127 -8.44 26.85 1.04
C PHE A 127 -9.48 25.84 0.55
N ASP A 128 -9.58 25.66 -0.77
CA ASP A 128 -10.46 24.66 -1.36
C ASP A 128 -9.70 23.33 -1.46
N ILE A 129 -10.19 22.26 -0.85
CA ILE A 129 -9.65 20.89 -1.02
C ILE A 129 -10.63 20.06 -1.85
N ASN A 130 -10.12 19.43 -2.91
CA ASN A 130 -10.87 18.47 -3.71
C ASN A 130 -10.11 17.14 -3.79
N VAL A 131 -10.85 16.04 -3.64
CA VAL A 131 -10.33 14.68 -3.83
C VAL A 131 -11.08 14.00 -4.95
N ASP A 132 -10.34 13.51 -5.93
CA ASP A 132 -10.86 12.59 -6.94
C ASP A 132 -10.99 11.19 -6.30
N PHE A 133 -12.04 11.02 -5.51
CA PHE A 133 -12.29 9.80 -4.76
C PHE A 133 -13.00 8.75 -5.63
N PRO A 134 -12.72 7.44 -5.46
CA PRO A 134 -13.50 6.40 -6.11
C PRO A 134 -14.98 6.51 -5.74
N THR A 135 -15.87 6.01 -6.60
CA THR A 135 -17.30 5.93 -6.27
C THR A 135 -17.52 5.09 -5.00
N ASP A 136 -18.59 5.36 -4.27
CA ASP A 136 -18.91 4.63 -3.04
C ASP A 136 -18.99 3.11 -3.27
N GLU A 137 -19.56 2.67 -4.40
CA GLU A 137 -19.59 1.26 -4.80
C GLU A 137 -18.17 0.69 -4.95
N ALA A 138 -17.29 1.41 -5.67
CA ALA A 138 -15.92 0.98 -5.90
C ALA A 138 -15.12 0.92 -4.59
N PHE A 139 -15.28 1.92 -3.72
CA PHE A 139 -14.61 1.97 -2.43
C PHE A 139 -15.10 0.88 -1.47
N THR A 140 -16.42 0.66 -1.38
CA THR A 140 -17.01 -0.39 -0.55
C THR A 140 -16.61 -1.78 -1.03
N GLY A 141 -16.71 -2.05 -2.33
CA GLY A 141 -16.28 -3.32 -2.92
C GLY A 141 -14.80 -3.61 -2.63
N THR A 142 -13.95 -2.59 -2.77
CA THR A 142 -12.51 -2.66 -2.44
C THR A 142 -12.28 -2.93 -0.97
N SER A 143 -12.98 -2.22 -0.08
CA SER A 143 -12.86 -2.39 1.37
C SER A 143 -13.24 -3.80 1.81
N VAL A 144 -14.29 -4.39 1.23
CA VAL A 144 -14.70 -5.79 1.52
C VAL A 144 -13.64 -6.79 1.03
N ALA A 145 -13.14 -6.64 -0.19
CA ALA A 145 -12.09 -7.53 -0.71
C ALA A 145 -10.77 -7.39 0.06
N PHE A 146 -10.40 -6.17 0.44
CA PHE A 146 -9.26 -5.89 1.30
C PHE A 146 -9.43 -6.53 2.69
N ARG A 147 -10.62 -6.41 3.30
CA ARG A 147 -10.92 -7.03 4.60
C ARG A 147 -10.67 -8.53 4.60
N GLN A 148 -11.00 -9.23 3.50
CA GLN A 148 -10.72 -10.67 3.33
C GLN A 148 -9.23 -11.03 3.42
N LEU A 149 -8.34 -10.10 3.08
CA LEU A 149 -6.88 -10.26 3.18
C LEU A 149 -6.33 -9.76 4.51
N HIS A 150 -6.97 -8.76 5.11
CA HIS A 150 -6.43 -7.99 6.23
C HIS A 150 -6.93 -8.45 7.60
N SER A 151 -8.22 -8.78 7.74
CA SER A 151 -8.87 -9.04 9.03
C SER A 151 -8.62 -10.46 9.54
N ASN A 152 -8.26 -10.60 10.81
CA ASN A 152 -8.06 -11.90 11.46
C ASN A 152 -9.34 -12.74 11.61
N GLN A 153 -10.51 -12.13 11.42
CA GLN A 153 -11.82 -12.79 11.46
C GLN A 153 -12.11 -13.61 10.20
N GLU A 154 -11.36 -13.40 9.12
CA GLU A 154 -11.59 -14.04 7.83
C GLU A 154 -10.90 -15.40 7.74
N THR A 155 -11.30 -16.24 6.78
CA THR A 155 -10.78 -17.61 6.65
C THR A 155 -9.31 -17.66 6.21
N ALA A 156 -8.93 -16.80 5.26
CA ALA A 156 -7.60 -16.82 4.64
C ALA A 156 -6.88 -15.44 4.61
N PRO A 157 -6.82 -14.69 5.72
CA PRO A 157 -6.09 -13.42 5.80
C PRO A 157 -4.58 -13.63 5.86
N PHE A 158 -3.85 -12.55 5.64
CA PHE A 158 -2.39 -12.49 5.66
C PHE A 158 -1.79 -13.21 6.87
N ASP A 159 -2.28 -12.94 8.09
CA ASP A 159 -1.68 -13.49 9.31
C ASP A 159 -1.82 -15.02 9.41
N LYS A 160 -2.94 -15.58 8.93
CA LYS A 160 -3.13 -17.04 8.86
C LYS A 160 -2.23 -17.66 7.79
N VAL A 161 -2.19 -17.10 6.57
CA VAL A 161 -1.33 -17.56 5.47
C VAL A 161 0.14 -17.52 5.88
N LYS A 162 0.60 -16.37 6.40
CA LYS A 162 1.95 -16.17 6.92
C LYS A 162 2.28 -17.22 7.99
N GLY A 163 1.36 -17.47 8.93
CA GLY A 163 1.54 -18.49 9.96
C GLY A 163 1.80 -19.89 9.40
N ARG A 164 1.07 -20.28 8.34
CA ARG A 164 1.29 -21.56 7.64
C ARG A 164 2.66 -21.61 6.95
N LEU A 165 3.06 -20.53 6.28
CA LEU A 165 4.38 -20.42 5.64
C LEU A 165 5.52 -20.54 6.66
N PHE A 166 5.47 -19.80 7.77
CA PHE A 166 6.50 -19.90 8.82
C PHE A 166 6.61 -21.32 9.39
N ARG A 167 5.47 -22.00 9.61
CA ARG A 167 5.44 -23.38 10.10
C ARG A 167 6.09 -24.33 9.10
N ALA A 168 5.75 -24.21 7.82
CA ALA A 168 6.30 -25.06 6.77
C ALA A 168 7.80 -24.81 6.54
N VAL A 169 8.26 -23.55 6.63
CA VAL A 169 9.69 -23.20 6.57
C VAL A 169 10.50 -23.89 7.67
N GLN A 170 9.94 -24.09 8.88
CA GLN A 170 10.67 -24.81 9.95
C GLN A 170 11.00 -26.27 9.60
N GLN A 171 10.36 -26.85 8.59
CA GLN A 171 10.60 -28.23 8.15
C GLN A 171 11.69 -28.32 7.08
N LEU A 172 12.20 -27.20 6.57
CA LEU A 172 13.31 -27.18 5.61
C LEU A 172 14.66 -27.52 6.27
N PRO A 173 15.67 -27.96 5.50
CA PRO A 173 17.06 -28.04 5.95
C PRO A 173 17.57 -26.70 6.48
N ASN A 174 18.56 -26.71 7.38
CA ASN A 174 18.97 -25.51 8.15
C ASN A 174 19.29 -24.28 7.28
N GLU A 175 20.10 -24.45 6.22
CA GLU A 175 20.51 -23.32 5.37
C GLU A 175 19.33 -22.72 4.58
N GLU A 176 18.47 -23.57 4.01
CA GLU A 176 17.27 -23.14 3.29
C GLU A 176 16.24 -22.51 4.24
N ARG A 177 16.09 -23.08 5.43
CA ARG A 177 15.21 -22.59 6.49
C ARG A 177 15.57 -21.17 6.89
N ASP A 178 16.84 -20.89 7.15
CA ASP A 178 17.28 -19.58 7.60
C ASP A 178 17.09 -18.52 6.52
N SER A 179 17.42 -18.84 5.27
CA SER A 179 17.18 -17.96 4.13
C SER A 179 15.69 -17.67 3.92
N ALA A 180 14.84 -18.70 3.88
CA ALA A 180 13.40 -18.55 3.70
C ALA A 180 12.75 -17.79 4.86
N LYS A 181 13.19 -18.05 6.10
CA LYS A 181 12.71 -17.34 7.29
C LYS A 181 13.08 -15.87 7.24
N ALA A 182 14.31 -15.53 6.82
CA ALA A 182 14.73 -14.14 6.67
C ALA A 182 13.86 -13.38 5.66
N VAL A 183 13.50 -14.01 4.54
CA VAL A 183 12.56 -13.44 3.56
C VAL A 183 11.20 -13.19 4.22
N LEU A 184 10.59 -14.19 4.85
CA LEU A 184 9.28 -14.04 5.50
C LEU A 184 9.25 -12.95 6.58
N GLU A 185 10.34 -12.82 7.35
CA GLU A 185 10.45 -11.78 8.38
C GLU A 185 10.51 -10.37 7.76
N GLN A 186 11.18 -10.17 6.63
CA GLN A 186 11.19 -8.87 5.95
C GLN A 186 9.78 -8.45 5.49
N TRP A 187 9.02 -9.36 4.87
CA TRP A 187 7.64 -9.09 4.47
C TRP A 187 6.72 -8.84 5.66
N LYS A 188 6.88 -9.59 6.76
CA LYS A 188 6.14 -9.38 8.01
C LYS A 188 6.45 -8.01 8.63
N GLN A 189 7.72 -7.61 8.67
CA GLN A 189 8.14 -6.31 9.20
C GLN A 189 7.63 -5.16 8.35
N ALA A 190 7.67 -5.29 7.02
CA ALA A 190 7.10 -4.30 6.11
C ALA A 190 5.58 -4.14 6.34
N ARG A 191 4.83 -5.23 6.53
CA ARG A 191 3.41 -5.14 6.93
C ARG A 191 3.24 -4.38 8.24
N GLY A 192 4.00 -4.76 9.26
CA GLY A 192 3.90 -4.11 10.58
C GLY A 192 4.11 -2.60 10.49
N LYS A 193 5.12 -2.17 9.72
CA LYS A 193 5.38 -0.75 9.45
C LYS A 193 4.21 -0.07 8.72
N LEU A 194 3.66 -0.71 7.70
CA LEU A 194 2.51 -0.20 6.93
C LEU A 194 1.19 -0.18 7.71
N MET A 195 1.09 -0.92 8.82
CA MET A 195 -0.04 -0.83 9.74
C MET A 195 0.11 0.37 10.68
N SER A 196 1.34 0.77 11.02
CA SER A 196 1.62 1.89 11.93
C SER A 196 1.77 3.26 11.25
N GLU A 197 2.19 3.30 9.98
CA GLU A 197 2.48 4.52 9.24
C GLU A 197 2.13 4.35 7.76
N LEU A 198 1.62 5.41 7.11
CA LEU A 198 1.41 5.37 5.66
C LEU A 198 2.75 5.20 4.92
N LEU A 199 2.71 4.49 3.78
CA LEU A 199 3.87 4.36 2.88
C LEU A 199 4.46 5.73 2.52
N HIS A 200 3.60 6.73 2.31
CA HIS A 200 3.98 8.12 2.01
C HIS A 200 4.84 8.72 3.12
N THR A 201 4.45 8.56 4.39
CA THR A 201 5.22 9.02 5.55
C THR A 201 6.55 8.29 5.68
N ILE A 202 6.57 6.97 5.47
CA ILE A 202 7.80 6.16 5.53
C ILE A 202 8.81 6.62 4.46
N VAL A 203 8.35 6.82 3.22
CA VAL A 203 9.18 7.31 2.11
C VAL A 203 9.65 8.73 2.38
N CYS A 204 8.76 9.63 2.81
CA CYS A 204 9.10 11.02 3.16
C CYS A 204 10.22 11.06 4.21
N ARG A 205 10.11 10.23 5.26
CA ARG A 205 11.12 10.12 6.33
C ARG A 205 12.45 9.59 5.81
N LYS A 206 12.43 8.57 4.94
CA LYS A 206 13.65 7.98 4.37
C LYS A 206 14.32 8.89 3.34
N ALA A 207 13.57 9.76 2.69
CA ALA A 207 14.05 10.79 1.76
C ALA A 207 14.42 12.12 2.45
N ALA A 208 14.28 12.22 3.77
CA ALA A 208 14.68 13.40 4.53
C ALA A 208 16.21 13.61 4.40
N PRO A 209 16.69 14.87 4.49
CA PRO A 209 18.13 15.16 4.46
C PRO A 209 18.86 14.46 5.63
N PRO A 210 20.18 14.21 5.51
CA PRO A 210 20.97 13.71 6.63
C PRO A 210 20.87 14.64 7.84
N ASN A 211 20.55 14.09 9.02
CA ASN A 211 20.30 14.83 10.27
C ASN A 211 19.20 15.90 10.11
N PRO A 212 17.96 15.49 9.80
CA PRO A 212 16.86 16.44 9.73
C PRO A 212 16.62 17.04 11.12
N PRO A 213 16.12 18.30 11.20
CA PRO A 213 15.71 18.86 12.49
C PRO A 213 14.58 18.02 13.10
N GLU A 214 14.42 18.07 14.42
CA GLU A 214 13.46 17.23 15.15
C GLU A 214 12.00 17.45 14.69
N ASP A 215 11.70 18.67 14.27
CA ASP A 215 10.41 19.12 13.76
C ASP A 215 10.28 18.98 12.22
N PHE A 216 11.13 18.18 11.57
CA PHE A 216 11.07 18.02 10.12
C PHE A 216 9.66 17.55 9.69
N PRO A 217 9.00 18.30 8.80
CA PRO A 217 7.62 18.02 8.42
C PRO A 217 7.54 16.71 7.65
N LEU A 218 6.63 15.83 8.04
CA LEU A 218 6.38 14.56 7.37
C LEU A 218 4.93 14.50 6.90
N SER A 219 4.75 14.27 5.58
CA SER A 219 3.43 14.06 4.97
C SER A 219 2.66 12.98 5.73
N TYR A 220 1.42 13.27 6.09
CA TYR A 220 0.49 12.33 6.76
C TYR A 220 0.99 11.74 8.09
N SER A 221 1.89 12.42 8.79
CA SER A 221 2.47 11.94 10.06
C SER A 221 1.46 11.71 11.19
N ASN A 222 0.29 12.33 11.11
CA ASN A 222 -0.84 12.13 12.02
C ASN A 222 -1.70 10.90 11.68
N ILE A 223 -1.52 10.27 10.52
CA ILE A 223 -2.35 9.13 10.10
C ILE A 223 -1.76 7.82 10.62
N ARG A 224 -2.63 7.03 11.28
CA ARG A 224 -2.36 5.63 11.66
C ARG A 224 -3.19 4.69 10.79
N PRO A 225 -2.59 3.95 9.84
CA PRO A 225 -3.30 3.11 8.88
C PRO A 225 -4.27 2.11 9.50
N GLU A 226 -3.85 1.37 10.52
CA GLU A 226 -4.73 0.41 11.19
C GLU A 226 -5.96 1.08 11.82
N SER A 227 -5.75 2.22 12.50
CA SER A 227 -6.83 2.99 13.11
C SER A 227 -7.80 3.52 12.07
N ILE A 228 -7.31 4.19 11.02
CA ILE A 228 -8.19 4.82 10.03
C ILE A 228 -8.95 3.77 9.18
N ILE A 229 -8.32 2.64 8.86
CA ILE A 229 -9.00 1.53 8.19
C ILE A 229 -10.13 1.00 9.08
N ASN A 230 -9.88 0.78 10.37
CA ASN A 230 -10.89 0.30 11.30
C ASN A 230 -12.06 1.27 11.41
N THR A 231 -11.76 2.55 11.64
CA THR A 231 -12.78 3.60 11.77
C THR A 231 -13.66 3.72 10.53
N PHE A 232 -13.10 3.67 9.32
CA PHE A 232 -13.94 3.71 8.11
C PHE A 232 -14.73 2.41 7.90
N GLN A 233 -14.09 1.24 8.02
CA GLN A 233 -14.75 -0.04 7.75
C GLN A 233 -15.87 -0.35 8.74
N TYR A 234 -15.69 0.01 10.01
CA TYR A 234 -16.66 -0.27 11.08
C TYR A 234 -17.50 0.96 11.47
N GLY A 235 -17.17 2.15 10.97
CA GLY A 235 -17.96 3.35 11.19
C GLY A 235 -19.16 3.46 10.26
N ASP A 236 -19.02 3.09 8.98
CA ASP A 236 -20.16 3.12 8.04
C ASP A 236 -19.94 2.35 6.72
N VAL A 237 -18.71 1.97 6.35
CA VAL A 237 -18.44 1.41 5.00
C VAL A 237 -18.84 -0.06 4.87
N ILE A 238 -18.59 -0.88 5.90
CA ILE A 238 -18.89 -2.31 5.88
C ILE A 238 -19.82 -2.67 7.04
N HIS A 239 -19.51 -2.16 8.23
CA HIS A 239 -20.32 -2.31 9.44
C HIS A 239 -20.64 -0.94 10.00
N PHE A 240 -21.71 -0.87 10.79
CA PHE A 240 -22.06 0.28 11.61
C PHE A 240 -21.93 -0.13 13.09
N SER A 241 -20.83 0.27 13.74
CA SER A 241 -20.50 -0.06 15.13
C SER A 241 -20.18 1.19 15.95
N ASP A 242 -19.59 1.02 17.13
CA ASP A 242 -19.14 2.13 18.00
C ASP A 242 -18.10 3.05 17.33
N GLU A 243 -17.50 2.65 16.20
CA GLU A 243 -16.58 3.49 15.41
C GLU A 243 -17.26 4.64 14.66
N HIS A 244 -18.60 4.65 14.53
CA HIS A 244 -19.31 5.71 13.80
C HIS A 244 -19.07 7.11 14.39
N GLU A 245 -18.94 7.22 15.72
CA GLU A 245 -18.62 8.49 16.38
C GLU A 245 -17.19 8.97 16.10
N ASN A 246 -16.25 8.04 15.94
CA ASN A 246 -14.90 8.37 15.51
C ASN A 246 -14.91 8.83 14.05
N LEU A 247 -15.63 8.12 13.18
CA LEU A 247 -15.78 8.51 11.78
C LEU A 247 -16.40 9.90 11.65
N ARG A 248 -17.50 10.17 12.38
CA ARG A 248 -18.15 11.48 12.41
C ARG A 248 -17.20 12.62 12.79
N ARG A 249 -16.29 12.39 13.75
CA ARG A 249 -15.25 13.36 14.14
C ARG A 249 -14.21 13.57 13.03
N LEU A 250 -13.73 12.49 12.40
CA LEU A 250 -12.79 12.58 11.29
C LEU A 250 -13.37 13.29 10.06
N THR A 251 -14.69 13.26 9.89
CA THR A 251 -15.40 13.82 8.72
C THR A 251 -16.27 15.03 9.09
N GLU A 252 -15.95 15.72 10.21
CA GLU A 252 -16.79 16.81 10.75
C GLU A 252 -16.89 18.04 9.82
N ASN A 253 -15.88 18.25 8.97
CA ASN A 253 -15.83 19.33 7.99
C ASN A 253 -15.27 18.79 6.66
N ALA A 254 -15.54 19.51 5.56
CA ALA A 254 -15.20 19.06 4.21
C ALA A 254 -13.70 18.81 3.99
N THR A 255 -12.83 19.65 4.57
CA THR A 255 -11.37 19.49 4.51
C THR A 255 -10.93 18.19 5.17
N ASN A 256 -11.40 17.94 6.41
CA ASN A 256 -11.05 16.75 7.16
C ASN A 256 -11.65 15.49 6.51
N ASP A 257 -12.88 15.56 5.99
CA ASP A 257 -13.51 14.45 5.28
C ASP A 257 -12.68 14.05 4.04
N ALA A 258 -12.36 15.03 3.18
CA ALA A 258 -11.52 14.82 2.01
C ALA A 258 -10.15 14.22 2.38
N TYR A 259 -9.49 14.79 3.38
CA TYR A 259 -8.19 14.32 3.86
C TYR A 259 -8.22 12.88 4.37
N HIS A 260 -9.16 12.54 5.25
CA HIS A 260 -9.25 11.22 5.86
C HIS A 260 -9.73 10.15 4.88
N ARG A 261 -10.67 10.47 3.98
CA ARG A 261 -11.07 9.58 2.87
C ARG A 261 -9.86 9.24 2.00
N TYR A 262 -9.11 10.26 1.59
CA TYR A 262 -7.90 10.02 0.80
C TYR A 262 -6.86 9.20 1.59
N ALA A 263 -6.65 9.52 2.88
CA ALA A 263 -5.71 8.80 3.72
C ALA A 263 -6.06 7.32 3.92
N VAL A 264 -7.34 6.95 4.08
CA VAL A 264 -7.74 5.53 4.17
C VAL A 264 -7.54 4.81 2.84
N LEU A 265 -7.77 5.48 1.71
CA LEU A 265 -7.47 4.91 0.39
C LEU A 265 -5.98 4.66 0.21
N LEU A 266 -5.11 5.60 0.62
CA LEU A 266 -3.66 5.41 0.62
C LEU A 266 -3.22 4.24 1.50
N ALA A 267 -3.85 4.07 2.68
CA ALA A 267 -3.57 2.97 3.60
C ALA A 267 -3.93 1.61 2.98
N ILE A 268 -5.15 1.49 2.45
CA ILE A 268 -5.62 0.28 1.76
C ILE A 268 -4.74 -0.03 0.55
N THR A 269 -4.41 0.97 -0.25
CA THR A 269 -3.58 0.80 -1.46
C THR A 269 -2.19 0.29 -1.10
N GLY A 270 -1.51 0.94 -0.14
CA GLY A 270 -0.20 0.50 0.32
C GLY A 270 -0.21 -0.94 0.83
N LEU A 271 -1.12 -1.29 1.74
CA LEU A 271 -1.21 -2.66 2.26
C LEU A 271 -1.60 -3.68 1.17
N SER A 272 -2.45 -3.29 0.22
CA SER A 272 -2.85 -4.17 -0.91
C SER A 272 -1.65 -4.52 -1.79
N HIS A 273 -0.81 -3.54 -2.16
CA HIS A 273 0.40 -3.82 -2.95
C HIS A 273 1.38 -4.74 -2.21
N LEU A 274 1.50 -4.61 -0.89
CA LEU A 274 2.27 -5.58 -0.10
C LEU A 274 1.66 -6.98 -0.22
N TYR A 275 0.34 -7.11 -0.13
CA TYR A 275 -0.34 -8.39 -0.24
C TYR A 275 -0.23 -9.00 -1.64
N PHE A 276 -0.19 -8.18 -2.69
CA PHE A 276 0.06 -8.66 -4.06
C PHE A 276 1.45 -9.30 -4.18
N GLY A 277 2.47 -8.65 -3.62
CA GLY A 277 3.81 -9.24 -3.55
C GLY A 277 3.85 -10.52 -2.70
N PHE A 278 3.17 -10.51 -1.56
CA PHE A 278 3.08 -11.70 -0.71
C PHE A 278 2.32 -12.85 -1.38
N ALA A 279 1.35 -12.55 -2.26
CA ALA A 279 0.64 -13.57 -3.03
C ALA A 279 1.58 -14.33 -3.99
N LEU A 280 2.54 -13.64 -4.62
CA LEU A 280 3.57 -14.29 -5.44
C LEU A 280 4.49 -15.19 -4.60
N LEU A 281 4.76 -14.80 -3.34
CA LEU A 281 5.54 -15.61 -2.40
C LEU A 281 4.78 -16.91 -2.07
N VAL A 282 3.48 -16.79 -1.78
CA VAL A 282 2.60 -17.95 -1.51
C VAL A 282 2.52 -18.84 -2.76
N GLU A 283 2.42 -18.26 -3.95
CA GLU A 283 2.40 -19.01 -5.20
C GLU A 283 3.70 -19.78 -5.43
N ALA A 284 4.86 -19.16 -5.20
CA ALA A 284 6.16 -19.81 -5.30
C ALA A 284 6.29 -20.97 -4.30
N ALA A 285 5.86 -20.79 -3.04
CA ALA A 285 5.87 -21.82 -2.01
C ALA A 285 5.02 -23.06 -2.38
N MET A 286 3.95 -22.87 -3.16
CA MET A 286 3.03 -23.93 -3.57
C MET A 286 3.39 -24.61 -4.89
N ARG A 287 4.44 -24.18 -5.61
CA ARG A 287 4.83 -24.85 -6.85
C ARG A 287 5.10 -26.34 -6.58
N VAL A 288 4.77 -27.17 -7.56
CA VAL A 288 5.12 -28.59 -7.55
C VAL A 288 6.38 -28.72 -8.38
N ASP A 289 7.40 -29.40 -7.88
CA ASP A 289 8.54 -29.77 -8.72
C ASP A 289 8.00 -30.52 -9.94
N ALA A 290 8.25 -29.99 -11.14
CA ALA A 290 7.96 -30.74 -12.34
C ALA A 290 8.74 -32.06 -12.24
N PRO A 291 8.10 -33.23 -12.45
CA PRO A 291 8.82 -34.49 -12.43
C PRO A 291 9.95 -34.37 -13.45
N ALA A 292 11.18 -34.62 -12.99
CA ALA A 292 12.35 -34.68 -13.86
C ALA A 292 12.01 -35.64 -15.00
N GLN A 293 11.77 -35.09 -16.19
CA GLN A 293 11.60 -35.89 -17.39
C GLN A 293 12.86 -36.73 -17.51
N LYS A 294 12.70 -38.02 -17.25
CA LYS A 294 13.69 -39.05 -17.51
C LYS A 294 14.25 -38.77 -18.90
N ARG A 295 15.51 -38.33 -18.97
CA ARG A 295 16.33 -38.53 -20.15
C ARG A 295 16.54 -40.04 -20.27
N GLN A 296 15.52 -40.73 -20.80
CA GLN A 296 15.64 -42.08 -21.30
C GLN A 296 15.79 -41.97 -22.82
N ASP A 297 16.98 -42.35 -23.25
CA ASP A 297 17.22 -43.21 -24.40
C ASP A 297 16.80 -42.68 -25.78
N LEU A 298 17.75 -42.03 -26.45
CA LEU A 298 18.03 -42.34 -27.85
C LEU A 298 19.52 -42.69 -27.95
N ALA A 299 19.76 -44.00 -27.94
CA ALA A 299 20.95 -44.63 -28.51
C ALA A 299 20.93 -44.50 -30.04
#